data_AF-A0A2Z4L5M1-F1
#
_entry.id   AF-A0A2Z4L5M1-F1
#
_cell.length_a   1.000
_cell.length_b   1.000
_cell.length_c   1.000
_cell.angle_alpha   90.00
_cell.angle_beta   90.00
_cell.angle_gamma   90.00
#
_symmetry.space_group_name_H-M   'P 1'
#
loop_
_entity.id
_entity.type
_entity.pdbx_description
1 polymer ?
#
loop_
_entity_poly.entity_id
_entity_poly.type
_entity_poly.pdbx_seq_one_letter_code
_entity_poly.pdbx_strand_id
1 'polypeptide(L)'
;MKEKYDENIDEILEKASDLCHEEWMDWTKTISVELNKILGVLIRNKEYLKNNKGIDKEDLINKNDELITMIEDRLDRWQSYWIDYSELSDEVKEYDRIYARKILDLTKDK
;
A
#
# COMPACT_ATOMS: atom_id res chain seq x y z
N MET A 1 31.54 -10.09 22.00
CA MET A 1 30.82 -11.28 21.45
C MET A 1 29.32 -11.04 21.35
N LYS A 2 28.67 -10.49 22.38
CA LYS A 2 27.24 -10.13 22.33
C LYS A 2 26.92 -9.00 21.33
N GLU A 3 27.70 -7.92 21.31
CA GLU A 3 27.59 -6.83 20.30
C GLU A 3 27.64 -7.33 18.85
N LYS A 4 28.61 -8.18 18.50
CA LYS A 4 28.73 -8.73 17.14
C LYS A 4 27.58 -9.66 16.74
N TYR A 5 26.91 -10.27 17.73
CA TYR A 5 25.72 -11.09 17.49
C TYR A 5 24.50 -10.20 17.25
N ASP A 6 24.36 -9.13 18.05
CA ASP A 6 23.28 -8.16 17.91
C ASP A 6 23.39 -7.38 16.58
N GLU A 7 24.60 -6.97 16.16
CA GLU A 7 24.86 -6.36 14.84
C GLU A 7 24.42 -7.24 13.67
N ASN A 8 24.58 -8.56 13.78
CA ASN A 8 24.17 -9.51 12.73
C ASN A 8 22.65 -9.62 12.65
N ILE A 9 21.95 -9.56 13.80
CA ILE A 9 20.49 -9.59 13.83
C ILE A 9 19.89 -8.31 13.23
N ASP A 10 20.48 -7.15 13.50
CA ASP A 10 20.03 -5.88 12.92
C ASP A 10 20.23 -5.85 11.40
N GLU A 11 21.37 -6.36 10.90
CA GLU A 11 21.60 -6.49 9.45
C GLU A 11 20.58 -7.44 8.80
N ILE A 12 20.28 -8.58 9.44
CA ILE A 12 19.28 -9.52 8.96
C ILE A 12 17.88 -8.89 8.99
N LEU A 13 17.56 -8.10 10.02
CA LEU A 13 16.27 -7.40 10.11
C LEU A 13 16.08 -6.44 8.95
N GLU A 14 17.09 -5.63 8.61
CA GLU A 14 17.01 -4.70 7.48
C GLU A 14 16.85 -5.43 6.15
N LYS A 15 17.59 -6.53 5.92
CA LYS A 15 17.42 -7.35 4.71
C LYS A 15 16.05 -7.99 4.62
N ALA A 16 15.51 -8.47 5.75
CA ALA A 16 14.17 -9.03 5.78
C ALA A 16 13.10 -7.96 5.55
N SER A 17 13.33 -6.73 6.04
CA SER A 17 12.43 -5.59 5.83
C SER A 17 12.42 -5.15 4.36
N ASP A 18 13.59 -5.10 3.72
CA ASP A 18 13.73 -4.84 2.28
C ASP A 18 12.94 -5.87 1.43
N LEU A 19 13.08 -7.17 1.74
CA LEU A 19 12.28 -8.21 1.08
C LEU A 19 10.77 -8.06 1.31
N CYS A 20 10.34 -7.63 2.50
CA CYS A 20 8.93 -7.36 2.78
C CYS A 20 8.42 -6.19 1.92
N HIS A 21 9.25 -5.16 1.74
CA HIS A 21 8.94 -4.01 0.89
C HIS A 21 8.84 -4.41 -0.59
N GLU A 22 9.78 -5.21 -1.10
CA GLU A 22 9.74 -5.75 -2.46
C GLU A 22 8.43 -6.52 -2.72
N GLU A 23 8.07 -7.44 -1.81
CA GLU A 23 6.82 -8.20 -1.92
C GLU A 23 5.60 -7.26 -1.90
N TRP A 24 5.57 -6.30 -0.98
CA TRP A 24 4.49 -5.33 -0.89
C TRP A 24 4.36 -4.48 -2.16
N MET A 25 5.48 -4.04 -2.75
CA MET A 25 5.52 -3.31 -4.01
C MET A 25 4.91 -4.12 -5.15
N ASP A 26 5.28 -5.40 -5.28
CA ASP A 26 4.77 -6.27 -6.34
C ASP A 26 3.26 -6.47 -6.23
N TRP A 27 2.77 -6.76 -5.02
CA TRP A 27 1.34 -6.90 -4.76
C TRP A 27 0.57 -5.60 -5.04
N THR A 28 1.06 -4.47 -4.54
CA THR A 28 0.36 -3.19 -4.70
C THR A 28 0.38 -2.68 -6.12
N LYS A 29 1.48 -2.84 -6.86
CA LYS A 29 1.54 -2.53 -8.31
C LYS A 29 0.54 -3.38 -9.08
N THR A 30 0.41 -4.66 -8.76
CA THR A 30 -0.56 -5.54 -9.41
C THR A 30 -1.99 -5.08 -9.15
N ILE A 31 -2.36 -4.87 -7.88
CA ILE A 31 -3.71 -4.41 -7.49
C ILE A 31 -4.01 -3.03 -8.08
N SER A 32 -3.00 -2.16 -8.21
CA SER A 32 -3.19 -0.81 -8.75
C SER A 32 -3.76 -0.81 -10.17
N VAL A 33 -3.46 -1.83 -10.98
CA VAL A 33 -3.99 -1.96 -12.34
C VAL A 33 -5.51 -2.15 -12.30
N GLU A 34 -6.00 -2.96 -11.37
CA GLU A 34 -7.44 -3.21 -11.20
C GLU A 34 -8.14 -1.99 -10.62
N LEU A 35 -7.54 -1.35 -9.61
CA LEU A 35 -8.06 -0.13 -9.01
C LEU A 35 -8.17 1.02 -10.04
N ASN A 36 -7.18 1.20 -10.90
CA ASN A 36 -7.25 2.19 -11.98
C ASN A 36 -8.40 1.91 -12.96
N LYS A 37 -8.67 0.65 -13.28
CA LYS A 37 -9.82 0.29 -14.13
C LYS A 37 -11.15 0.60 -13.44
N ILE A 38 -11.26 0.26 -12.16
CA ILE A 38 -12.46 0.56 -11.36
C ILE A 38 -12.67 2.07 -11.26
N LEU A 39 -11.61 2.83 -10.97
CA LEU A 39 -11.64 4.30 -10.94
C LEU A 39 -12.14 4.88 -12.26
N GLY A 40 -11.64 4.37 -13.40
CA GLY A 40 -12.13 4.76 -14.73
C GLY A 40 -13.63 4.51 -14.94
N VAL A 41 -14.18 3.42 -14.38
CA VAL A 41 -15.62 3.15 -14.42
C VAL A 41 -16.39 4.12 -13.52
N LEU A 42 -15.91 4.38 -12.30
CA LEU A 42 -16.55 5.32 -11.36
C LEU A 42 -16.58 6.75 -11.88
N ILE A 43 -15.51 7.19 -12.56
CA ILE A 43 -15.47 8.51 -13.22
C ILE A 43 -16.53 8.61 -14.32
N ARG A 44 -16.65 7.59 -15.18
CA ARG A 44 -17.70 7.56 -16.22
C ARG A 44 -19.11 7.51 -15.60
N ASN A 45 -19.28 6.76 -14.52
CA ASN A 45 -20.55 6.71 -13.78
C ASN A 45 -20.92 8.08 -13.21
N LYS A 46 -19.95 8.84 -12.69
CA LYS A 46 -20.17 10.22 -12.22
C LYS A 46 -20.76 11.10 -13.32
N GLU A 47 -20.21 11.03 -14.53
CA GLU A 47 -20.70 11.80 -15.68
C GLU A 47 -22.12 11.38 -16.08
N TYR A 48 -22.37 10.07 -16.14
CA TYR A 48 -23.71 9.53 -16.44
C TYR A 48 -24.74 9.99 -15.40
N LEU A 49 -24.40 9.83 -14.12
CA LEU A 49 -25.24 10.22 -13.00
C LEU A 49 -25.56 11.71 -13.11
N LYS A 50 -24.60 12.60 -13.35
CA LYS A 50 -24.88 14.05 -13.47
C LYS A 50 -25.88 14.38 -14.59
N ASN A 51 -25.78 13.71 -15.73
CA ASN A 51 -26.54 14.07 -16.94
C ASN A 51 -27.98 13.49 -17.00
N ASN A 52 -28.30 12.44 -16.25
CA ASN A 52 -29.61 11.79 -16.35
C ASN A 52 -30.69 12.45 -15.45
N LYS A 53 -31.71 13.09 -16.06
CA LYS A 53 -32.83 13.73 -15.34
C LYS A 53 -33.96 12.71 -15.15
N GLY A 54 -34.14 12.19 -13.94
CA GLY A 54 -35.22 11.24 -13.64
C GLY A 54 -34.98 10.29 -12.46
N ILE A 55 -33.80 10.35 -11.85
CA ILE A 55 -33.43 9.51 -10.70
C ILE A 55 -33.08 10.45 -9.54
N ASP A 56 -33.68 10.23 -8.37
CA ASP A 56 -33.15 10.78 -7.12
C ASP A 56 -31.86 10.02 -6.79
N LYS A 57 -30.74 10.72 -6.97
CA LYS A 57 -29.41 10.13 -7.13
C LYS A 57 -28.36 10.86 -6.29
N GLU A 58 -28.77 11.77 -5.41
CA GLU A 58 -27.84 12.55 -4.60
C GLU A 58 -26.96 11.63 -3.74
N ASP A 59 -27.58 10.65 -3.06
CA ASP A 59 -26.88 9.60 -2.32
C ASP A 59 -25.93 8.78 -3.21
N LEU A 60 -26.35 8.44 -4.43
CA LEU A 60 -25.52 7.69 -5.39
C LEU A 60 -24.31 8.51 -5.86
N ILE A 61 -24.48 9.81 -6.10
CA ILE A 61 -23.40 10.72 -6.48
C ILE A 61 -22.40 10.83 -5.34
N ASN A 62 -22.88 11.03 -4.10
CA ASN A 62 -22.03 11.16 -2.93
C ASN A 62 -21.21 9.88 -2.70
N LYS A 63 -21.84 8.71 -2.75
CA LYS A 63 -21.14 7.41 -2.64
C LYS A 63 -20.11 7.21 -3.76
N ASN A 64 -20.45 7.60 -4.99
CA ASN A 64 -19.52 7.47 -6.11
C ASN A 64 -18.30 8.38 -5.93
N ASP A 65 -18.50 9.61 -5.44
CA ASP A 65 -17.42 10.56 -5.16
C ASP A 65 -16.54 10.09 -4.00
N GLU A 66 -17.13 9.58 -2.92
CA GLU A 66 -16.39 8.95 -1.81
C GLU A 66 -15.51 7.79 -2.27
N LEU A 67 -16.03 6.90 -3.13
CA LEU A 67 -15.28 5.77 -3.67
C LEU A 67 -14.12 6.24 -4.58
N ILE A 68 -14.34 7.27 -5.39
CA ILE A 68 -13.29 7.87 -6.23
C ILE A 68 -12.15 8.37 -5.35
N THR A 69 -12.46 9.25 -4.38
CA THR A 69 -11.45 9.84 -3.49
C THR A 69 -10.69 8.77 -2.71
N MET A 70 -11.40 7.78 -2.16
CA MET A 70 -10.76 6.68 -1.42
C MET A 70 -9.77 5.86 -2.27
N ILE A 71 -10.07 5.66 -3.56
CA ILE A 71 -9.18 4.92 -4.47
C ILE A 71 -8.00 5.79 -4.90
N GLU A 72 -8.24 7.06 -5.24
CA GLU A 72 -7.20 8.04 -5.60
C GLU A 72 -6.18 8.19 -4.47
N ASP A 73 -6.64 8.50 -3.25
CA ASP A 73 -5.76 8.66 -2.08
C ASP A 73 -4.92 7.40 -1.80
N ARG A 74 -5.50 6.21 -2.03
CA ARG A 74 -4.80 4.94 -1.87
C ARG A 74 -3.73 4.75 -2.93
N LEU A 75 -4.06 5.00 -4.19
CA LEU A 75 -3.13 4.85 -5.31
C LEU A 75 -1.96 5.83 -5.19
N ASP A 76 -2.25 7.09 -4.86
CA ASP A 76 -1.23 8.13 -4.69
C ASP A 76 -0.27 7.78 -3.56
N ARG A 77 -0.79 7.33 -2.41
CA ARG A 77 0.04 6.89 -1.28
C ARG A 77 0.85 5.64 -1.60
N TRP A 78 0.32 4.69 -2.36
CA TRP A 78 1.09 3.51 -2.75
C TRP A 78 2.22 3.87 -3.71
N GLN A 79 1.91 4.69 -4.72
CA GLN A 79 2.88 5.14 -5.71
C GLN A 79 4.06 5.89 -5.09
N SER A 80 3.81 6.70 -4.05
CA SER A 80 4.90 7.42 -3.37
C SER A 80 5.89 6.52 -2.63
N TYR A 81 5.54 5.25 -2.38
CA TYR A 81 6.43 4.27 -1.75
C TYR A 81 6.97 3.24 -2.74
N TRP A 82 6.63 3.31 -4.03
CA TRP A 82 7.20 2.43 -5.05
C TRP A 82 8.60 2.86 -5.50
N ILE A 83 9.46 3.06 -4.51
CA ILE A 83 10.87 3.41 -4.65
C ILE A 83 11.71 2.36 -3.93
N ASP A 84 13.02 2.38 -4.14
CA ASP A 84 13.92 1.43 -3.49
C ASP A 84 13.84 1.57 -1.97
N TYR A 85 13.85 0.45 -1.23
CA TYR A 85 13.72 0.45 0.23
C TYR A 85 14.72 1.40 0.88
N SER A 86 15.95 1.46 0.37
CA SER A 86 17.00 2.36 0.88
C SER A 86 16.61 3.84 0.85
N GLU A 87 15.74 4.26 -0.05
CA GLU A 87 15.29 5.64 -0.24
C GLU A 87 14.09 6.02 0.64
N LEU A 88 13.43 5.06 1.28
CA LEU A 88 12.34 5.32 2.22
C LEU A 88 12.84 6.02 3.49
N SER A 89 11.97 6.84 4.10
CA SER A 89 12.20 7.36 5.44
C SER A 89 12.15 6.23 6.47
N ASP A 90 12.89 6.38 7.57
CA ASP A 90 12.91 5.38 8.65
C ASP A 90 11.52 5.12 9.26
N GLU A 91 10.65 6.15 9.28
CA GLU A 91 9.27 6.01 9.73
C GLU A 91 8.44 5.09 8.82
N VAL A 92 8.69 5.12 7.51
CA VAL A 92 8.00 4.25 6.55
C VAL A 92 8.60 2.84 6.61
N LYS A 93 9.93 2.73 6.67
CA LYS A 93 10.63 1.44 6.85
C LYS A 93 10.16 0.67 8.08
N GLU A 94 9.71 1.36 9.12
CA GLU A 94 9.23 0.72 10.34
C GLU A 94 8.01 -0.17 10.11
N TYR A 95 7.17 0.10 9.09
CA TYR A 95 6.08 -0.81 8.72
C TYR A 95 6.61 -2.18 8.28
N ASP A 96 7.67 -2.18 7.46
CA ASP A 96 8.31 -3.41 6.99
C ASP A 96 9.07 -4.11 8.12
N ARG A 97 9.80 -3.34 8.95
CA ARG A 97 10.51 -3.86 10.13
C ARG A 97 9.58 -4.55 11.12
N ILE A 98 8.37 -4.03 11.33
CA ILE A 98 7.37 -4.69 12.20
C ILE A 98 7.03 -6.08 11.67
N TYR A 99 6.91 -6.26 10.35
CA TYR A 99 6.63 -7.58 9.77
C TYR A 99 7.88 -8.47 9.79
N ALA A 100 9.04 -7.93 9.42
CA ALA A 100 10.31 -8.64 9.44
C ALA A 100 10.67 -9.17 10.84
N ARG A 101 10.39 -8.42 11.92
CA ARG A 101 10.58 -8.91 13.30
C ARG A 101 9.75 -10.16 13.58
N LYS A 102 8.51 -10.24 13.06
CA LYS A 102 7.67 -11.45 13.21
C LYS A 102 8.31 -12.66 12.52
N ILE A 103 8.90 -12.46 11.34
CA ILE A 103 9.61 -13.52 10.61
C ILE A 103 10.81 -14.02 11.43
N LEU A 104 11.61 -13.10 11.98
CA LEU A 104 12.76 -13.45 12.81
C LEU A 104 12.38 -14.14 14.13
N ASP A 105 11.24 -13.77 14.72
CA ASP A 105 10.75 -14.43 15.92
C ASP A 105 10.43 -15.91 15.66
N LEU A 106 10.02 -16.29 14.44
CA LEU A 106 9.80 -17.70 14.08
C LEU A 106 11.08 -18.55 14.08
N THR A 107 12.26 -17.93 14.03
CA THR A 107 13.55 -18.64 14.04
C THR A 107 14.14 -18.77 15.43
N LYS A 108 13.60 -18.09 16.45
CA LYS A 108 14.17 -18.04 17.80
C LYS A 108 13.89 -19.30 18.65
N ASP A 109 12.91 -20.11 18.25
CA ASP A 109 12.53 -21.35 18.95
C ASP A 109 13.23 -22.62 18.39
N LYS A 110 14.33 -22.46 17.64
CA LYS A 110 15.12 -23.57 17.09
C LYS A 110 16.55 -23.59 17.62
#